data_AF-A0A9C9KVG5-F1
#
_entry.id   AF-A0A9C9KVG5-F1
#
_cell.length_a   1.000
_cell.length_b   1.000
_cell.length_c   1.000
_cell.angle_alpha   90.00
_cell.angle_beta   90.00
_cell.angle_gamma   90.00
#
_symmetry.space_group_name_H-M   'P 1'
#
loop_
_entity.id
_entity.type
_entity.pdbx_description
1 polymer ?
#
loop_
_entity_poly.entity_id
_entity_poly.type
_entity_poly.pdbx_seq_one_letter_code
_entity_poly.pdbx_strand_id
1 'polypeptide(L)' 'DNGAMIAYAGACRLCAGQQQGLAIEVRPRWSLEELEAVTA' A
#
# COMPACT_ATOMS: atom_id res chain seq x y z
N ASP A 1 14.10 4.16 3.00
CA ASP A 1 13.96 3.43 1.72
C ASP A 1 14.63 2.08 1.79
N ASN A 2 13.87 1.05 2.18
CA ASN A 2 14.33 -0.33 2.12
C ASN A 2 13.19 -1.22 1.67
N GLY A 3 13.49 -2.37 1.07
CA GLY A 3 12.46 -3.30 0.60
C GLY A 3 11.61 -3.91 1.72
N ALA A 4 12.19 -4.05 2.92
CA ALA A 4 11.51 -4.66 4.06
C ALA A 4 10.27 -3.84 4.51
N MET A 5 10.38 -2.50 4.56
CA MET A 5 9.26 -1.63 4.93
C MET A 5 8.11 -1.70 3.91
N ILE A 6 8.44 -1.85 2.62
CA ILE A 6 7.45 -1.97 1.54
C ILE A 6 6.71 -3.31 1.63
N ALA A 7 7.44 -4.40 1.83
CA ALA A 7 6.86 -5.73 2.02
C ALA A 7 5.91 -5.77 3.23
N TYR A 8 6.33 -5.21 4.36
CA TYR A 8 5.51 -5.14 5.57
C TYR A 8 4.23 -4.30 5.36
N ALA A 9 4.37 -3.09 4.79
CA ALA A 9 3.21 -2.23 4.52
C ALA A 9 2.21 -2.87 3.53
N GLY A 10 2.71 -3.61 2.53
CA GLY A 10 1.88 -4.40 1.61
C GLY A 10 1.13 -5.53 2.32
N ALA A 11 1.81 -6.27 3.21
CA ALA A 11 1.18 -7.32 4.01
C ALA A 11 0.07 -6.77 4.93
N CYS A 12 0.33 -5.66 5.64
CA CYS A 12 -0.69 -5.03 6.49
C CYS A 12 -1.93 -4.62 5.68
N ARG A 13 -1.73 -3.99 4.51
CA ARG A 13 -2.82 -3.59 3.62
C ARG A 13 -3.62 -4.78 3.07
N LEU A 14 -2.92 -5.85 2.70
CA LEU A 14 -3.56 -7.09 2.24
C LEU A 14 -4.39 -7.73 3.35
N CYS A 15 -3.88 -7.80 4.58
CA CYS A 15 -4.62 -8.30 5.74
C CYS A 15 -5.87 -7.46 6.05
N ALA A 16 -5.81 -6.14 5.82
CA ALA A 16 -6.94 -5.23 5.93
C ALA A 16 -7.95 -5.34 4.77
N GLY A 17 -7.72 -6.25 3.81
CA GLY A 17 -8.63 -6.53 2.70
C GLY A 17 -8.38 -5.67 1.45
N GLN A 18 -7.34 -4.82 1.42
CA GLN A 18 -7.03 -4.03 0.24
C GLN A 18 -6.54 -4.93 -0.91
N GLN A 19 -7.07 -4.69 -2.11
CA GLN A 19 -6.75 -5.43 -3.33
C GLN A 19 -6.63 -4.49 -4.53
N GLN A 20 -5.87 -4.90 -5.54
CA GLN A 20 -5.75 -4.21 -6.82
C GLN A 20 -5.66 -5.25 -7.94
N GLY A 21 -6.11 -4.90 -9.14
CA GLY A 21 -5.91 -5.74 -10.33
C GLY A 21 -4.43 -5.91 -10.70
N LEU A 22 -4.15 -6.70 -11.74
CA LEU A 22 -2.77 -7.00 -12.16
C LEU A 22 -2.03 -5.81 -12.78
N ALA A 23 -2.74 -4.75 -13.18
CA ALA A 23 -2.14 -3.56 -13.72
C ALA A 23 -1.38 -2.79 -12.63
N ILE A 24 -0.10 -2.50 -12.89
CA ILE A 24 0.74 -1.70 -12.00
C ILE A 24 0.66 -0.23 -12.43
N GLU A 25 0.17 0.62 -11.55
CA GLU A 25 0.14 2.07 -11.74
C GLU A 25 1.16 2.72 -10.81
N VAL A 26 1.97 3.63 -11.38
CA VAL A 26 2.96 4.39 -10.62
C VAL A 26 2.48 5.83 -10.51
N ARG A 27 2.39 6.36 -9.28
CA ARG A 27 2.01 7.75 -8.99
C ARG A 27 3.21 8.51 -8.40
N PRO A 28 3.98 9.27 -9.21
CA PRO A 28 5.17 9.98 -8.73
C PRO A 28 4.89 11.03 -7.64
N ARG A 29 3.67 11.57 -7.63
CA ARG A 29 3.13 12.41 -6.56
C ARG A 29 1.88 11.72 -6.04
N TRP A 30 2.02 11.05 -4.91
CA TRP A 30 0.92 10.35 -4.27
C TRP A 30 0.83 10.83 -2.82
N SER A 31 -0.25 11.55 -2.49
CA SER A 31 -0.48 12.00 -1.13
C SER A 31 -0.80 10.81 -0.23
N LEU A 32 -0.19 10.76 0.96
CA LEU A 32 -0.52 9.76 1.97
C LEU A 32 -1.92 9.97 2.56
N GLU A 33 -2.46 11.19 2.50
CA GLU A 33 -3.81 11.51 2.99
C GLU A 33 -4.92 10.89 2.15
N GLU A 34 -4.63 10.52 0.90
CA GLU A 34 -5.56 9.78 0.04
C GLU A 34 -5.69 8.31 0.44
N LEU A 35 -4.82 7.80 1.33
CA LEU A 35 -4.81 6.40 1.73
C LEU A 35 -5.77 6.17 2.89
N GLU A 36 -6.58 5.12 2.78
CA GLU A 36 -7.32 4.60 3.92
C GLU A 36 -6.35 4.12 5.02
N ALA A 37 -6.70 4.43 6.27
CA ALA A 37 -5.94 3.99 7.41
C ALA A 37 -6.07 2.48 7.60
N VAL A 38 -4.94 1.80 7.79
CA VAL A 38 -4.94 0.37 8.10
C VAL A 38 -5.13 0.20 9.60
N THR A 39 -6.27 -0.35 10.00
CA THR A 39 -6.51 -0.78 11.39
C THR A 39 -6.05 -2.23 11.59
N ALA A 40 -5.55 -2.53 12.79
CA ALA A 40 -5.16 -3.89 13.19
C ALA A 40 -6.37 -4.77 13.51
#